data_AF-A0A2R4MHH2-F1
#
_entry.id   AF-A0A2R4MHH2-F1
#
_cell.length_a   1.000
_cell.length_b   1.000
_cell.length_c   1.000
_cell.angle_alpha   90.00
_cell.angle_beta   90.00
_cell.angle_gamma   90.00
#
_symmetry.space_group_name_H-M   'P 1'
#
loop_
_entity.id
_entity.type
_entity.pdbx_description
1 polymer ?
#
loop_
_entity_poly.entity_id
_entity_poly.type
_entity_poly.pdbx_seq_one_letter_code
_entity_poly.pdbx_strand_id
1 'polypeptide(L)'
;MMFLNAWVGVMVNTLKIIAFDRKSFTAAEQPNQHAYLQGISGYHLIDGYTDAADLVTKIKALSAANANACVDYLEINAHGNPITVDSLQLTNIGTWGTELKKVPWCDTASIYLAGCNTGLKTAAGSGSVAEALAGQITFNATNFAHQIRVYGSKGYLTGVHASGSEYCSRVLTSRRWRWKWALGFIPYYGYDDVVTHTAYPGSVDATGSACWTSFKNGTW
;
A
#
# COMPACT_ATOMS: atom_id res chain seq x y z
N MET A 1 -48.40 6.66 26.88
CA MET A 1 -47.19 5.81 26.97
C MET A 1 -46.45 5.95 25.65
N MET A 2 -45.37 6.72 25.63
CA MET A 2 -44.61 7.04 24.42
C MET A 2 -43.33 6.20 24.49
N PHE A 3 -43.20 5.18 23.64
CA PHE A 3 -41.99 4.37 23.57
C PHE A 3 -40.90 5.17 22.84
N LEU A 4 -39.91 5.66 23.59
CA LEU A 4 -38.63 6.08 23.01
C LEU A 4 -37.89 4.82 22.56
N ASN A 5 -37.93 4.53 21.26
CA ASN A 5 -36.97 3.63 20.63
C ASN A 5 -35.63 4.36 20.56
N ALA A 6 -34.78 4.13 21.56
CA ALA A 6 -33.37 4.45 21.46
C ALA A 6 -32.78 3.61 20.32
N TRP A 7 -32.46 4.26 19.20
CA TRP A 7 -31.59 3.70 18.16
C TRP A 7 -30.22 3.47 18.80
N VAL A 8 -29.98 2.26 19.28
CA VAL A 8 -28.63 1.79 19.56
C VAL A 8 -27.98 1.64 18.20
N GLY A 9 -27.18 2.62 17.78
CA GLY A 9 -26.43 2.56 16.54
C GLY A 9 -25.62 1.27 16.54
N VAL A 10 -25.97 0.34 15.65
CA VAL A 10 -25.18 -0.87 15.42
C VAL A 10 -23.83 -0.36 14.92
N MET A 11 -22.79 -0.42 15.75
CA MET A 11 -21.44 -0.17 15.27
C MET A 11 -21.16 -1.20 14.18
N VAL A 12 -21.01 -0.71 12.95
CA VAL A 12 -20.61 -1.55 11.83
C VAL A 12 -19.20 -2.05 12.17
N ASN A 13 -19.04 -3.36 12.31
CA ASN A 13 -17.73 -3.93 12.56
C ASN A 13 -16.88 -3.74 11.30
N THR A 14 -15.73 -3.06 11.42
CA THR A 14 -14.84 -2.81 10.27
C THR A 14 -13.50 -3.51 10.43
N LEU A 15 -12.89 -3.84 9.29
CA LEU A 15 -11.57 -4.45 9.21
C LEU A 15 -10.58 -3.50 8.54
N LYS A 16 -9.46 -3.34 9.22
CA LYS A 16 -8.25 -2.75 8.67
C LYS A 16 -7.22 -3.84 8.43
N ILE A 17 -6.76 -3.94 7.19
CA ILE A 17 -5.93 -5.04 6.73
C ILE A 17 -4.63 -4.50 6.18
N ILE A 18 -3.52 -5.12 6.57
CA ILE A 18 -2.23 -4.98 5.89
C ILE A 18 -1.90 -6.32 5.27
N ALA A 19 -1.62 -6.33 3.97
CA ALA A 19 -1.24 -7.50 3.22
C ALA A 19 0.19 -7.34 2.72
N PHE A 20 0.96 -8.43 2.71
CA PHE A 20 2.25 -8.47 2.02
C PHE A 20 2.46 -9.83 1.35
N ASP A 21 2.95 -9.83 0.11
CA ASP A 21 3.41 -11.04 -0.58
C ASP A 21 4.85 -11.32 -0.16
N ARG A 22 5.13 -12.55 0.27
CA ARG A 22 6.49 -12.96 0.65
C ARG A 22 7.48 -12.88 -0.51
N LYS A 23 7.02 -13.01 -1.76
CA LYS A 23 7.88 -12.90 -2.96
C LYS A 23 8.48 -11.50 -3.12
N SER A 24 7.85 -10.48 -2.55
CA SER A 24 8.38 -9.12 -2.56
C SER A 24 9.63 -8.95 -1.69
N PHE A 25 9.94 -9.87 -0.78
CA PHE A 25 11.03 -9.70 0.17
C PHE A 25 12.00 -10.89 0.11
N THR A 26 13.28 -10.61 0.33
CA THR A 26 14.25 -11.71 0.46
C THR A 26 13.89 -12.58 1.68
N ALA A 27 14.27 -13.86 1.66
CA ALA A 27 13.98 -14.77 2.77
C ALA A 27 14.53 -14.26 4.12
N ALA A 28 15.59 -13.45 4.10
CA ALA A 28 16.17 -12.83 5.28
C ALA A 28 15.36 -11.62 5.80
N GLU A 29 14.64 -10.91 4.93
CA GLU A 29 13.83 -9.75 5.30
C GLU A 29 12.43 -10.14 5.76
N GLN A 30 11.87 -11.25 5.25
CA GLN A 30 10.51 -11.69 5.54
C GLN A 30 10.18 -11.76 7.04
N PRO A 31 11.03 -12.33 7.94
CA PRO A 31 10.71 -12.39 9.37
C PRO A 31 10.60 -11.01 10.02
N ASN A 32 11.49 -10.07 9.63
CA ASN A 32 11.49 -8.72 10.17
C ASN A 32 10.26 -7.94 9.68
N GLN A 33 9.91 -8.08 8.40
CA GLN A 33 8.70 -7.48 7.84
C GLN A 33 7.44 -8.04 8.49
N HIS A 34 7.34 -9.36 8.62
CA HIS A 34 6.22 -10.01 9.30
C HIS A 34 6.08 -9.49 10.74
N ALA A 35 7.15 -9.51 11.54
CA ALA A 35 7.12 -9.08 12.94
C ALA A 35 6.74 -7.60 13.07
N TYR A 36 7.27 -6.75 12.18
CA TYR A 36 6.91 -5.33 12.14
C TYR A 36 5.43 -5.12 11.85
N LEU A 37 4.90 -5.72 10.78
CA LEU A 37 3.50 -5.53 10.38
C LEU A 37 2.51 -6.16 11.36
N GLN A 38 2.82 -7.34 11.90
CA GLN A 38 2.02 -8.03 12.91
C GLN A 38 1.89 -7.21 14.21
N GLY A 39 2.86 -6.34 14.50
CA GLY A 39 2.87 -5.46 15.66
C GLY A 39 2.02 -4.20 15.53
N ILE A 40 1.44 -3.92 14.36
CA ILE A 40 0.65 -2.70 14.14
C ILE A 40 -0.74 -2.88 14.76
N SER A 41 -0.96 -2.20 15.89
CA SER A 41 -2.22 -2.28 16.65
C SER A 41 -3.43 -1.84 15.83
N GLY A 42 -4.51 -2.62 15.89
CA GLY A 42 -5.77 -2.32 15.20
C GLY A 42 -5.81 -2.76 13.73
N TYR A 43 -4.79 -3.49 13.27
CA TYR A 43 -4.72 -4.05 11.93
C TYR A 43 -4.60 -5.57 11.96
N HIS A 44 -5.16 -6.22 10.95
CA HIS A 44 -4.98 -7.64 10.69
C HIS A 44 -3.93 -7.83 9.60
N LEU A 45 -3.01 -8.77 9.81
CA LEU A 45 -2.00 -9.13 8.84
C LEU A 45 -2.49 -10.27 7.93
N ILE A 46 -2.41 -10.06 6.62
CA ILE A 46 -2.45 -11.12 5.61
C ILE A 46 -1.05 -11.34 5.08
N ASP A 47 -0.46 -12.46 5.45
CA ASP A 47 0.88 -12.87 5.04
C ASP A 47 0.83 -13.82 3.83
N GLY A 48 1.68 -13.56 2.85
CA GLY A 48 2.02 -14.48 1.77
C GLY A 48 0.84 -14.82 0.91
N TYR A 49 0.05 -13.81 0.50
CA TYR A 49 -0.90 -14.00 -0.59
C TYR A 49 -0.11 -14.20 -1.90
N THR A 50 -0.62 -15.01 -2.83
CA THR A 50 0.12 -15.32 -4.08
C THR A 50 -0.33 -14.55 -5.31
N ASP A 51 -1.57 -14.07 -5.30
CA ASP A 51 -2.21 -13.29 -6.35
C ASP A 51 -3.47 -12.59 -5.80
N ALA A 52 -4.21 -11.92 -6.68
CA ALA A 52 -5.43 -11.18 -6.31
C ALA A 52 -6.55 -12.10 -5.76
N ALA A 53 -6.73 -13.30 -6.32
CA ALA A 53 -7.80 -14.20 -5.92
C ALA A 53 -7.52 -14.81 -4.54
N ASP A 54 -6.27 -15.17 -4.28
CA ASP A 54 -5.83 -15.65 -2.96
C ASP A 54 -5.94 -14.54 -1.91
N LEU A 55 -5.49 -13.30 -2.21
CA LEU A 55 -5.67 -12.16 -1.32
C LEU A 55 -7.13 -11.96 -0.93
N VAL A 56 -8.03 -11.94 -1.92
CA VAL A 56 -9.48 -11.78 -1.68
C VAL A 56 -10.06 -12.95 -0.89
N THR A 57 -9.60 -14.17 -1.13
CA THR A 57 -10.01 -15.35 -0.35
C THR A 57 -9.62 -15.20 1.11
N LYS A 58 -8.39 -14.76 1.40
CA LYS A 58 -7.91 -14.51 2.77
C LYS A 58 -8.66 -13.35 3.43
N ILE A 59 -8.94 -12.28 2.71
CA ILE A 59 -9.77 -11.16 3.21
C ILE A 59 -11.17 -11.64 3.59
N LYS A 60 -11.82 -12.45 2.75
CA LYS A 60 -13.15 -13.00 3.04
C LYS A 60 -13.15 -13.92 4.26
N ALA A 61 -12.13 -14.77 4.40
CA ALA A 61 -11.97 -15.61 5.58
C ALA A 61 -11.82 -14.77 6.85
N LEU A 62 -11.03 -13.69 6.78
CA LEU A 62 -10.88 -12.75 7.89
C LEU A 62 -12.18 -12.01 8.22
N SER A 63 -12.92 -11.54 7.22
CA SER A 63 -14.24 -10.94 7.38
C SER A 63 -15.21 -11.89 8.09
N ALA A 64 -15.30 -13.14 7.63
CA ALA A 64 -16.15 -14.17 8.24
C ALA A 64 -15.76 -14.44 9.71
N ALA A 65 -14.46 -14.48 10.02
CA ALA A 65 -13.97 -14.66 11.38
C ALA A 65 -14.26 -13.47 12.32
N ASN A 66 -14.58 -12.29 11.76
CA ASN A 66 -14.86 -11.06 12.49
C ASN A 66 -16.32 -10.62 12.31
N ALA A 67 -17.26 -11.56 12.48
CA ALA A 67 -18.71 -11.30 12.40
C ALA A 67 -19.16 -10.66 11.07
N ASN A 68 -18.54 -11.07 9.96
CA ASN A 68 -18.77 -10.52 8.62
C ASN A 68 -18.48 -9.01 8.53
N ALA A 69 -17.46 -8.55 9.25
CA ALA A 69 -17.00 -7.18 9.20
C ALA A 69 -16.62 -6.76 7.78
N CYS A 70 -16.99 -5.53 7.41
CA CYS A 70 -16.62 -4.96 6.12
C CYS A 70 -15.19 -4.38 6.17
N VAL A 71 -14.51 -4.29 5.04
CA VAL A 71 -13.16 -3.72 4.95
C VAL A 71 -13.26 -2.23 4.69
N ASP A 72 -12.76 -1.40 5.61
CA ASP A 72 -12.63 0.06 5.43
C ASP A 72 -11.22 0.46 5.00
N TYR A 73 -10.25 -0.43 5.18
CA TYR A 73 -8.85 -0.18 4.88
C TYR A 73 -8.11 -1.44 4.43
N LEU A 74 -7.42 -1.34 3.30
CA LEU A 74 -6.46 -2.32 2.82
C LEU A 74 -5.14 -1.62 2.48
N GLU A 75 -4.03 -2.05 3.04
CA GLU A 75 -2.69 -1.64 2.61
C GLU A 75 -1.91 -2.83 2.09
N ILE A 76 -1.31 -2.69 0.91
CA ILE A 76 -0.45 -3.69 0.29
C ILE A 76 1.00 -3.20 0.46
N ASN A 77 1.72 -3.78 1.44
CA ASN A 77 3.13 -3.51 1.67
C ASN A 77 3.98 -4.35 0.72
N ALA A 78 4.70 -3.68 -0.18
CA ALA A 78 5.38 -4.35 -1.27
C ALA A 78 6.47 -3.47 -1.89
N HIS A 79 7.35 -4.08 -2.67
CA HIS A 79 8.14 -3.28 -3.62
C HIS A 79 7.25 -2.79 -4.76
N GLY A 80 7.57 -1.61 -5.28
CA GLY A 80 6.79 -1.00 -6.33
C GLY A 80 7.56 -0.01 -7.18
N ASN A 81 6.91 0.37 -8.27
CA ASN A 81 7.28 1.44 -9.17
C ASN A 81 5.98 1.95 -9.85
N PRO A 82 6.04 2.92 -10.78
CA PRO A 82 4.84 3.42 -11.44
C PRO A 82 3.95 2.39 -12.14
N ILE A 83 4.47 1.22 -12.54
CA ILE A 83 3.75 0.21 -13.33
C ILE A 83 3.47 -1.09 -12.58
N THR A 84 4.08 -1.32 -11.42
CA THR A 84 3.90 -2.53 -10.62
C THR A 84 3.94 -2.24 -9.12
N VAL A 85 3.16 -2.99 -8.35
CA VAL A 85 3.34 -3.19 -6.91
C VAL A 85 3.19 -4.69 -6.67
N ASP A 86 4.30 -5.38 -6.45
CA ASP A 86 4.32 -6.83 -6.30
C ASP A 86 3.62 -7.57 -7.47
N SER A 87 2.66 -8.48 -7.18
CA SER A 87 1.90 -9.26 -8.14
C SER A 87 0.82 -8.41 -8.86
N LEU A 88 0.62 -7.15 -8.46
CA LEU A 88 -0.24 -6.18 -9.15
C LEU A 88 0.58 -5.37 -10.16
N GLN A 89 0.22 -5.49 -11.43
CA GLN A 89 0.92 -4.87 -12.55
C GLN A 89 -0.07 -4.24 -13.52
N LEU A 90 0.35 -3.25 -14.31
CA LEU A 90 -0.52 -2.69 -15.36
C LEU A 90 -1.03 -3.75 -16.34
N THR A 91 -0.26 -4.81 -16.59
CA THR A 91 -0.61 -5.91 -17.50
C THR A 91 -1.72 -6.83 -16.97
N ASN A 92 -1.91 -6.92 -15.65
CA ASN A 92 -2.93 -7.77 -15.01
C ASN A 92 -3.92 -6.96 -14.15
N ILE A 93 -3.92 -5.63 -14.30
CA ILE A 93 -4.74 -4.70 -13.50
C ILE A 93 -6.24 -5.00 -13.55
N GLY A 94 -6.75 -5.47 -14.70
CA GLY A 94 -8.16 -5.83 -14.88
C GLY A 94 -8.56 -7.07 -14.07
N THR A 95 -7.67 -8.06 -13.95
CA THR A 95 -7.88 -9.22 -13.09
C THR A 95 -7.93 -8.79 -11.62
N TRP A 96 -6.98 -7.96 -11.19
CA TRP A 96 -6.97 -7.40 -9.85
C TRP A 96 -8.24 -6.61 -9.52
N GLY A 97 -8.68 -5.72 -10.42
CA GLY A 97 -9.91 -4.98 -10.20
C GLY A 97 -11.15 -5.87 -10.13
N THR A 98 -11.21 -6.93 -10.94
CA THR A 98 -12.31 -7.91 -10.90
C THR A 98 -12.34 -8.67 -9.58
N GLU A 99 -11.19 -9.11 -9.08
CA GLU A 99 -11.10 -9.80 -7.79
C GLU A 99 -11.40 -8.88 -6.61
N LEU A 100 -10.81 -7.68 -6.58
CA LEU A 100 -11.03 -6.73 -5.48
C LEU A 100 -12.48 -6.27 -5.37
N LYS A 101 -13.27 -6.27 -6.46
CA LYS A 101 -14.72 -6.02 -6.38
C LYS A 101 -15.49 -7.07 -5.57
N LYS A 102 -14.88 -8.22 -5.28
CA LYS A 102 -15.49 -9.30 -4.49
C LYS A 102 -15.20 -9.18 -2.99
N VAL A 103 -14.33 -8.25 -2.57
CA VAL A 103 -14.06 -7.98 -1.15
C VAL A 103 -15.32 -7.40 -0.51
N PRO A 104 -15.66 -7.78 0.73
CA PRO A 104 -16.76 -7.17 1.48
C PRO A 104 -16.37 -5.76 1.94
N TRP A 105 -16.30 -4.79 1.01
CA TRP A 105 -15.95 -3.40 1.33
C TRP A 105 -17.03 -2.72 2.18
N CYS A 106 -16.63 -1.80 3.03
CA CYS A 106 -17.55 -0.82 3.60
C CYS A 106 -18.00 0.19 2.51
N ASP A 107 -19.00 1.01 2.80
CA ASP A 107 -19.49 2.03 1.85
C ASP A 107 -18.39 2.99 1.40
N THR A 108 -17.50 3.33 2.33
CA THR A 108 -16.28 4.10 2.06
C THR A 108 -15.08 3.27 2.49
N ALA A 109 -14.08 3.14 1.63
CA ALA A 109 -12.86 2.42 1.94
C ALA A 109 -11.63 3.04 1.28
N SER A 110 -10.45 2.71 1.82
CA SER A 110 -9.17 3.14 1.28
C SER A 110 -8.28 1.94 0.95
N ILE A 111 -7.61 2.02 -0.19
CA ILE A 111 -6.56 1.06 -0.59
C ILE A 111 -5.24 1.82 -0.67
N TYR A 112 -4.22 1.41 0.08
CA TYR A 112 -2.87 1.96 0.00
C TYR A 112 -1.95 0.97 -0.71
N LEU A 113 -1.30 1.42 -1.79
CA LEU A 113 -0.27 0.68 -2.49
C LEU A 113 1.10 1.13 -1.96
N ALA A 114 1.51 0.54 -0.84
CA ALA A 114 2.73 0.89 -0.10
C ALA A 114 3.98 0.27 -0.75
N GLY A 115 4.20 0.62 -2.02
CA GLY A 115 5.44 0.43 -2.74
C GLY A 115 5.91 1.74 -3.36
N CYS A 116 7.19 1.82 -3.71
CA CYS A 116 7.81 3.05 -4.21
C CYS A 116 7.13 3.57 -5.49
N ASN A 117 6.90 4.88 -5.57
CA ASN A 117 6.44 5.60 -6.76
C ASN A 117 5.12 5.08 -7.38
N THR A 118 4.32 4.30 -6.66
CA THR A 118 3.08 3.66 -7.18
C THR A 118 1.98 4.65 -7.53
N GLY A 119 2.08 5.90 -7.05
CA GLY A 119 1.17 7.01 -7.37
C GLY A 119 1.74 8.00 -8.38
N LEU A 120 2.93 7.72 -8.94
CA LEU A 120 3.57 8.57 -9.95
C LEU A 120 3.38 7.98 -11.35
N LYS A 121 3.36 8.87 -12.34
CA LYS A 121 3.35 8.46 -13.75
C LYS A 121 4.70 7.89 -14.16
N THR A 122 4.72 7.07 -15.20
CA THR A 122 5.97 6.66 -15.82
C THR A 122 6.68 7.85 -16.46
N ALA A 123 7.97 7.71 -16.79
CA ALA A 123 8.70 8.73 -17.55
C ALA A 123 8.07 9.03 -18.92
N ALA A 124 7.38 8.05 -19.52
CA ALA A 124 6.63 8.23 -20.77
C ALA A 124 5.26 8.90 -20.56
N GLY A 125 4.91 9.26 -19.32
CA GLY A 125 3.65 9.91 -18.98
C GLY A 125 2.44 8.97 -18.92
N SER A 126 2.62 7.66 -19.09
CA SER A 126 1.55 6.69 -18.84
C SER A 126 1.18 6.70 -17.34
N GLY A 127 -0.11 6.58 -17.05
CA GLY A 127 -0.67 6.68 -15.70
C GLY A 127 -0.01 5.74 -14.68
N SER A 128 -0.32 5.95 -13.40
CA SER A 128 0.25 5.14 -12.32
C SER A 128 -0.53 3.84 -12.10
N VAL A 129 0.09 2.83 -11.49
CA VAL A 129 -0.60 1.58 -11.10
C VAL A 129 -1.75 1.85 -10.12
N ALA A 130 -1.63 2.83 -9.22
CA ALA A 130 -2.70 3.25 -8.33
C ALA A 130 -3.89 3.87 -9.09
N GLU A 131 -3.61 4.75 -10.06
CA GLU A 131 -4.61 5.36 -10.93
C GLU A 131 -5.33 4.30 -11.78
N ALA A 132 -4.56 3.39 -12.37
CA ALA A 132 -5.09 2.31 -13.19
C ALA A 132 -5.97 1.37 -12.35
N LEU A 133 -5.57 1.03 -11.13
CA LEU A 133 -6.36 0.18 -10.23
C LEU A 133 -7.69 0.84 -9.89
N ALA A 134 -7.67 2.13 -9.52
CA ALA A 134 -8.89 2.89 -9.23
C ALA A 134 -9.88 2.84 -10.41
N GLY A 135 -9.37 2.94 -11.65
CA GLY A 135 -10.16 2.82 -12.88
C GLY A 135 -10.70 1.41 -13.17
N GLN A 136 -10.16 0.36 -12.54
CA GLN A 136 -10.69 -1.01 -12.68
C GLN A 136 -11.76 -1.35 -11.62
N ILE A 137 -11.71 -0.69 -10.46
CA ILE A 137 -12.68 -0.86 -9.36
C ILE A 137 -13.79 0.20 -9.36
N THR A 138 -14.16 0.71 -10.54
CA THR A 138 -15.10 1.83 -10.71
C THR A 138 -16.41 1.66 -9.93
N PHE A 139 -16.75 2.69 -9.15
CA PHE A 139 -18.02 2.86 -8.48
C PHE A 139 -19.17 2.76 -9.46
N ASN A 140 -20.15 1.96 -9.10
CA ASN A 140 -21.39 1.81 -9.84
C ASN A 140 -22.51 1.60 -8.84
N ALA A 141 -23.44 2.56 -8.72
CA ALA A 141 -24.51 2.52 -7.74
C ALA A 141 -25.39 1.26 -7.81
N THR A 142 -25.42 0.56 -8.95
CA THR A 142 -26.20 -0.66 -9.15
C THR A 142 -25.42 -1.92 -8.79
N ASN A 143 -24.15 -2.00 -9.20
CA ASN A 143 -23.40 -3.26 -9.22
C ASN A 143 -22.14 -3.26 -8.33
N PHE A 144 -21.67 -2.09 -7.88
CA PHE A 144 -20.50 -1.93 -7.01
C PHE A 144 -20.56 -0.56 -6.29
N ALA A 145 -21.45 -0.44 -5.31
CA ALA A 145 -21.78 0.83 -4.66
C ALA A 145 -20.80 1.20 -3.51
N HIS A 146 -19.50 1.00 -3.72
CA HIS A 146 -18.45 1.31 -2.74
C HIS A 146 -17.57 2.45 -3.22
N GLN A 147 -17.47 3.50 -2.42
CA GLN A 147 -16.59 4.65 -2.65
C GLN A 147 -15.17 4.29 -2.19
N ILE A 148 -14.33 3.89 -3.13
CA ILE A 148 -12.96 3.45 -2.85
C ILE A 148 -11.98 4.51 -3.33
N ARG A 149 -11.07 4.88 -2.44
CA ARG A 149 -9.93 5.72 -2.77
C ARG A 149 -8.66 4.88 -2.77
N VAL A 150 -7.98 4.84 -3.92
CA VAL A 150 -6.69 4.17 -4.06
C VAL A 150 -5.58 5.20 -3.89
N TYR A 151 -4.60 4.90 -3.05
CA TYR A 151 -3.45 5.72 -2.75
C TYR A 151 -2.19 5.06 -3.28
N GLY A 152 -1.36 5.84 -3.97
CA GLY A 152 -0.02 5.42 -4.39
C GLY A 152 1.03 6.39 -3.86
N SER A 153 2.23 5.90 -3.58
CA SER A 153 3.30 6.71 -3.00
C SER A 153 3.97 7.61 -4.05
N LYS A 154 4.53 8.73 -3.58
CA LYS A 154 5.22 9.76 -4.36
C LYS A 154 6.72 9.79 -4.08
N GLY A 155 7.38 8.64 -4.09
CA GLY A 155 8.83 8.57 -3.89
C GLY A 155 9.31 7.16 -3.58
N TYR A 156 10.57 7.05 -3.22
CA TYR A 156 11.11 5.83 -2.60
C TYR A 156 10.56 5.74 -1.18
N LEU A 157 9.52 4.93 -1.04
CA LEU A 157 8.77 4.78 0.19
C LEU A 157 9.53 3.86 1.15
N THR A 158 9.55 4.27 2.42
CA THR A 158 9.88 3.43 3.56
C THR A 158 8.75 3.52 4.57
N GLY A 159 8.53 2.44 5.32
CA GLY A 159 7.39 2.35 6.24
C GLY A 159 6.06 2.08 5.54
N VAL A 160 4.98 2.11 6.33
CA VAL A 160 3.60 1.89 5.87
C VAL A 160 2.70 2.95 6.49
N HIS A 161 1.61 3.29 5.82
CA HIS A 161 0.64 4.27 6.31
C HIS A 161 -0.07 3.76 7.58
N ALA A 162 -0.33 2.46 7.69
CA ALA A 162 -0.99 1.86 8.85
C ALA A 162 -0.27 2.13 10.19
N SER A 163 1.05 2.27 10.18
CA SER A 163 1.83 2.61 11.39
C SER A 163 2.14 4.10 11.52
N GLY A 164 1.77 4.92 10.53
CA GLY A 164 2.14 6.34 10.45
C GLY A 164 3.65 6.57 10.29
N SER A 165 4.41 5.54 9.91
CA SER A 165 5.87 5.61 9.80
C SER A 165 6.34 5.94 8.38
N GLU A 166 5.44 6.33 7.48
CA GLU A 166 5.78 6.50 6.08
C GLU A 166 6.70 7.69 5.84
N TYR A 167 7.73 7.45 5.03
CA TYR A 167 8.63 8.46 4.52
C TYR A 167 8.92 8.17 3.05
N CYS A 168 8.66 9.16 2.20
CA CYS A 168 9.06 9.16 0.81
C CYS A 168 10.34 10.00 0.66
N SER A 169 11.34 9.46 -0.03
CA SER A 169 12.45 10.26 -0.54
C SER A 169 12.39 10.40 -2.06
N ARG A 170 12.91 11.50 -2.58
CA ARG A 170 13.03 11.74 -4.03
C ARG A 170 14.06 10.84 -4.67
N VAL A 171 15.15 10.54 -3.97
CA VAL A 171 16.23 9.68 -4.44
C VAL A 171 16.49 8.58 -3.43
N LEU A 172 16.90 7.40 -3.90
CA LEU A 172 17.33 6.33 -3.02
C LEU A 172 18.85 6.29 -2.99
N THR A 173 19.43 6.49 -1.81
CA THR A 173 20.88 6.37 -1.59
C THR A 173 21.19 5.09 -0.83
N SER A 174 22.35 4.50 -1.14
CA SER A 174 22.90 3.36 -0.39
C SER A 174 24.28 3.72 0.13
N ARG A 175 24.59 3.27 1.35
CA ARG A 175 25.88 3.47 1.98
C ARG A 175 26.89 2.46 1.42
N ARG A 176 27.91 2.98 0.74
CA ARG A 176 29.03 2.18 0.25
C ARG A 176 30.26 2.41 1.13
N TRP A 177 30.58 1.40 1.94
CA TRP A 177 31.77 1.40 2.79
C TRP A 177 33.04 1.23 1.95
N ARG A 178 34.04 2.09 2.21
CA ARG A 178 35.35 2.03 1.55
C ARG A 178 36.42 2.67 2.44
N TRP A 179 37.66 2.26 2.23
CA TRP A 179 38.81 2.96 2.80
C TRP A 179 38.92 4.35 2.19
N LYS A 180 39.05 5.35 3.06
CA LYS A 180 39.21 6.76 2.74
C LYS A 180 40.48 7.28 3.38
N TRP A 181 40.97 8.42 2.90
CA TRP A 181 42.15 9.08 3.44
C TRP A 181 41.75 10.41 4.07
N ALA A 182 42.02 10.56 5.37
CA ALA A 182 41.95 11.83 6.08
C ALA A 182 43.33 12.50 6.03
N LEU A 183 43.35 13.82 5.82
CA LEU A 183 44.58 14.64 5.74
C LEU A 183 45.62 14.15 4.70
N GLY A 184 45.23 13.30 3.74
CA GLY A 184 46.10 12.78 2.69
C GLY A 184 46.99 11.58 3.09
N PHE A 185 47.00 11.15 4.36
CA PHE A 185 47.87 10.06 4.82
C PHE A 185 47.32 9.21 5.98
N ILE A 186 46.17 9.56 6.57
CA ILE A 186 45.54 8.75 7.63
C ILE A 186 44.41 7.92 7.01
N PRO A 187 44.57 6.60 6.81
CA PRO A 187 43.49 5.79 6.30
C PRO A 187 42.43 5.62 7.38
N TYR A 188 41.16 5.78 7.02
CA TYR A 188 40.03 5.46 7.89
C TYR A 188 38.95 4.73 7.08
N TYR A 189 38.21 3.86 7.75
CA TYR A 189 37.10 3.16 7.14
C TYR A 189 35.83 3.99 7.30
N GLY A 190 35.25 4.42 6.18
CA GLY A 190 34.04 5.25 6.19
C GLY A 190 33.09 4.84 5.07
N TYR A 191 31.98 5.55 4.94
CA TYR A 191 31.00 5.31 3.87
C TYR A 191 30.79 6.56 3.01
N ASP A 192 30.39 6.35 1.76
CA ASP A 192 29.79 7.36 0.90
C ASP A 192 28.33 7.01 0.67
N ASP A 193 27.45 8.01 0.64
CA ASP A 193 26.09 7.85 0.15
C ASP A 193 26.12 7.89 -1.38
N VAL A 194 25.76 6.77 -2.01
CA VAL A 194 25.71 6.64 -3.48
C VAL A 194 24.25 6.62 -3.90
N VAL A 195 23.87 7.51 -4.81
CA VAL A 195 22.54 7.48 -5.43
C VAL A 195 22.40 6.17 -6.22
N THR A 196 21.50 5.31 -5.77
CA THR A 196 21.17 4.05 -6.43
C THR A 196 19.99 4.21 -7.37
N HIS A 197 19.08 5.13 -7.06
CA HIS A 197 17.94 5.43 -7.91
C HIS A 197 17.68 6.94 -7.94
N THR A 198 17.48 7.46 -9.15
CA THR A 198 17.24 8.88 -9.43
C THR A 198 15.77 9.23 -9.28
N ALA A 199 15.47 10.52 -9.11
CA ALA A 199 14.10 10.95 -8.88
C ALA A 199 13.15 10.66 -10.05
N TYR A 200 12.03 10.01 -9.74
CA TYR A 200 10.89 9.95 -10.64
C TYR A 200 10.25 11.35 -10.77
N PRO A 201 9.73 11.73 -11.95
CA PRO A 201 8.93 12.94 -12.10
C PRO A 201 7.77 12.97 -11.08
N GLY A 202 7.68 14.04 -10.30
CA GLY A 202 6.66 14.20 -9.26
C GLY A 202 6.97 13.54 -7.92
N SER A 203 8.12 12.88 -7.76
CA SER A 203 8.57 12.38 -6.45
C SER A 203 8.84 13.52 -5.46
N VAL A 204 8.67 13.27 -4.17
CA VAL A 204 8.81 14.26 -3.08
C VAL A 204 9.60 13.68 -1.91
N ASP A 205 10.24 14.56 -1.15
CA ASP A 205 10.74 14.26 0.18
C ASP A 205 9.62 14.64 1.15
N ALA A 206 8.96 13.65 1.75
CA ALA A 206 7.75 13.86 2.53
C ALA A 206 7.56 12.78 3.60
N THR A 207 6.76 13.11 4.61
CA THR A 207 6.25 12.16 5.61
C THR A 207 4.73 12.21 5.65
N GLY A 208 4.12 11.18 6.24
CA GLY A 208 2.68 11.13 6.47
C GLY A 208 1.85 11.22 5.19
N SER A 209 0.70 11.90 5.27
CA SER A 209 -0.25 12.06 4.15
C SER A 209 0.37 12.69 2.90
N ALA A 210 1.42 13.51 3.06
CA ALA A 210 2.12 14.14 1.95
C ALA A 210 2.89 13.13 1.08
N CYS A 211 3.11 11.90 1.54
CA CYS A 211 3.69 10.81 0.76
C CYS A 211 2.79 10.29 -0.35
N TRP A 212 1.48 10.57 -0.32
CA TRP A 212 0.50 9.85 -1.13
C TRP A 212 -0.16 10.73 -2.19
N THR A 213 -0.43 10.12 -3.34
CA THR A 213 -1.40 10.60 -4.34
C THR A 213 -2.66 9.75 -4.21
N SER A 214 -3.84 10.37 -4.28
CA SER A 214 -5.11 9.65 -4.16
C SER A 214 -5.91 9.67 -5.46
N PHE A 215 -6.56 8.55 -5.77
CA PHE A 215 -7.39 8.36 -6.95
C PHE A 215 -8.75 7.81 -6.52
N LYS A 216 -9.84 8.47 -6.91
CA LYS A 216 -11.21 7.96 -6.68
C LYS A 216 -11.51 6.86 -7.70
N ASN A 217 -12.25 5.84 -7.29
CA ASN A 217 -12.79 4.84 -8.22
C ASN A 217 -14.00 5.37 -9.01
N GLY A 218 -13.82 6.39 -9.84
CA GLY A 218 -14.91 7.02 -10.61
C GLY A 218 -15.50 8.25 -9.92
N THR A 219 -16.74 8.59 -10.27
CA THR A 219 -17.40 9.84 -9.85
C THR A 219 -18.38 9.58 -8.70
N TRP A 220 -18.13 10.24 -7.58
CA TRP A 220 -18.96 10.30 -6.37
C TRP A 220 -18.46 11.44 -5.46
#